data_AF-A0A8J3QWQ9-F1
#
_entry.id   AF-A0A8J3QWQ9-F1
#
_cell.length_a   1.000
_cell.length_b   1.000
_cell.length_c   1.000
_cell.angle_alpha   90.00
_cell.angle_beta   90.00
_cell.angle_gamma   90.00
#
_symmetry.space_group_name_H-M   'P 1'
#
loop_
_entity.id
_entity.type
_entity.pdbx_description
1 polymer ?
#
loop_
_entity_poly.entity_id
_entity_poly.type
_entity_poly.pdbx_seq_one_letter_code
_entity_poly.pdbx_strand_id
1 'polypeptide(L)'
;MARIRNLLELSPRHLRPQVADTLPDVPTLHAAYTAFGTLVAVPNPLPQGRAASRLPEDILGVLRYARDLDCDYILIDTDADVDDDLPLWD
;
A
#
# COMPACT_ATOMS: atom_id res chain seq x y z
N MET A 1 -6.22 23.61 -11.71
CA MET A 1 -4.84 23.52 -11.20
C MET A 1 -4.42 22.06 -11.25
N ALA A 2 -3.24 21.76 -11.81
CA ALA A 2 -2.66 20.43 -11.72
C ALA A 2 -2.13 20.22 -10.29
N ARG A 3 -2.44 19.08 -9.66
CA ARG A 3 -1.90 18.68 -8.37
C ARG A 3 -0.80 17.66 -8.62
N ILE A 4 0.40 17.88 -8.07
CA ILE A 4 1.45 16.85 -8.02
C ILE A 4 0.97 15.79 -7.05
N ARG A 5 0.99 14.53 -7.50
CA ARG A 5 0.63 13.38 -6.67
C ARG A 5 1.89 12.79 -6.06
N ASN A 6 1.83 12.51 -4.77
CA ASN A 6 2.96 11.96 -4.02
C ASN A 6 2.93 10.44 -4.08
N LEU A 7 4.09 9.83 -4.32
CA LEU A 7 4.29 8.39 -4.36
C LEU A 7 5.20 7.99 -3.20
N LEU A 8 4.81 6.95 -2.46
CA LEU A 8 5.66 6.26 -1.52
C LEU A 8 6.14 4.96 -2.15
N GLU A 9 7.43 4.67 -2.13
CA GLU A 9 7.98 3.38 -2.54
C GLU A 9 8.25 2.55 -1.28
N LEU A 10 7.81 1.29 -1.28
CA LEU A 10 7.97 0.39 -0.13
C LEU A 10 8.40 -1.00 -0.59
N SER A 11 9.30 -1.59 0.19
CA SER A 11 9.64 -3.01 0.06
C SER A 11 8.40 -3.91 0.29
N PRO A 12 8.23 -5.01 -0.47
CA PRO A 12 7.17 -6.00 -0.21
C PRO A 12 7.28 -6.64 1.18
N ARG A 13 8.43 -6.50 1.87
CA ARG A 13 8.63 -6.99 3.24
C ARG A 13 7.73 -6.33 4.29
N HIS A 14 7.09 -5.21 3.95
CA HIS A 14 6.06 -4.59 4.79
C HIS A 14 4.68 -5.23 4.64
N LEU A 15 4.57 -6.25 3.78
CA LEU A 15 3.37 -7.04 3.58
C LEU A 15 3.69 -8.52 3.82
N ARG A 16 2.70 -9.29 4.27
CA ARG A 16 2.83 -10.74 4.26
C ARG A 16 3.03 -11.22 2.83
N PRO A 17 3.88 -12.23 2.58
CA PRO A 17 4.17 -12.72 1.23
C PRO A 17 2.91 -13.05 0.41
N GLN A 18 1.92 -13.71 1.04
CA GLN A 18 0.67 -14.08 0.36
C GLN A 18 -0.20 -12.86 -0.03
N VAL A 19 -0.04 -11.76 0.70
CA VAL A 19 -0.79 -10.51 0.47
C VAL A 19 -0.15 -9.71 -0.65
N ALA A 20 1.18 -9.62 -0.67
CA ALA A 20 1.92 -8.90 -1.72
C ALA A 20 1.56 -9.41 -3.12
N ASP A 21 1.45 -10.73 -3.30
CA ASP A 21 1.12 -11.38 -4.58
C ASP A 21 -0.34 -11.21 -5.01
N THR A 22 -1.24 -10.80 -4.11
CA THR A 22 -2.69 -10.74 -4.36
C THR A 22 -3.25 -9.32 -4.26
N LEU A 23 -2.40 -8.31 -4.12
CA LEU A 23 -2.80 -6.90 -3.96
C LEU A 23 -3.82 -6.42 -5.01
N PRO A 24 -3.66 -6.68 -6.32
CA PRO A 24 -4.65 -6.28 -7.33
C PRO A 24 -5.98 -7.03 -7.26
N ASP A 25 -6.00 -8.19 -6.62
CA ASP A 25 -7.20 -9.02 -6.47
C ASP A 25 -8.04 -8.63 -5.23
N VAL A 26 -7.50 -7.77 -4.35
CA VAL A 26 -8.22 -7.28 -3.17
C VAL A 26 -9.34 -6.31 -3.61
N PRO A 27 -10.63 -6.66 -3.47
CA PRO A 27 -11.72 -5.91 -4.11
C PRO A 27 -11.88 -4.46 -3.61
N THR A 28 -11.35 -4.16 -2.43
CA THR A 28 -11.43 -2.84 -1.79
C THR A 28 -10.21 -1.97 -2.10
N LEU A 29 -9.21 -2.50 -2.81
CA LEU A 29 -8.03 -1.76 -3.27
C LEU A 29 -8.17 -1.42 -4.75
N HIS A 30 -7.69 -0.23 -5.11
CA HIS A 30 -7.38 0.08 -6.49
C HIS A 30 -5.89 -0.13 -6.66
N ALA A 31 -5.50 -1.29 -7.18
CA ALA A 31 -4.12 -1.64 -7.42
C ALA A 31 -3.92 -2.16 -8.84
N ALA A 32 -2.72 -1.96 -9.37
CA ALA A 32 -2.34 -2.39 -10.71
C ALA A 32 -0.90 -2.86 -10.74
N TYR A 33 -0.65 -3.96 -11.45
CA TYR A 33 0.69 -4.40 -11.77
C TYR A 33 1.37 -3.40 -12.73
N THR A 34 2.63 -3.14 -12.47
CA THR A 34 3.52 -2.30 -13.29
C THR A 34 4.80 -3.08 -13.62
N ALA A 35 5.71 -2.47 -14.39
CA ALA A 35 7.03 -3.06 -14.65
C ALA A 35 7.94 -3.11 -13.39
N PHE A 36 7.60 -2.35 -12.34
CA PHE A 36 8.44 -2.15 -11.15
C PHE A 36 7.77 -2.70 -9.88
N GLY A 37 6.68 -3.46 -10.02
CA GLY A 37 5.90 -3.97 -8.89
C GLY A 37 4.46 -3.49 -8.91
N THR A 38 3.82 -3.43 -7.74
CA THR A 38 2.38 -3.19 -7.65
C THR A 38 2.08 -1.78 -7.15
N LEU A 39 1.45 -0.97 -7.99
CA LEU A 39 1.01 0.37 -7.64
C LEU A 39 -0.37 0.30 -6.97
N VAL A 40 -0.48 0.82 -5.76
CA VAL A 40 -1.71 0.86 -4.96
C VAL A 40 -2.13 2.31 -4.75
N ALA A 41 -3.37 2.66 -5.09
CA ALA A 41 -3.92 3.98 -4.76
C ALA A 41 -4.29 4.05 -3.29
N VAL A 42 -3.89 5.13 -2.62
CA VAL A 42 -4.20 5.35 -1.20
C VAL A 42 -5.59 5.98 -1.09
N PRO A 43 -6.58 5.30 -0.48
CA PRO A 43 -7.93 5.85 -0.38
C PRO A 43 -7.97 7.10 0.51
N ASN A 44 -8.76 8.09 0.09
CA ASN A 44 -9.10 9.25 0.91
C ASN A 44 -10.62 9.49 0.88
N PRO A 45 -11.35 9.21 1.98
CA PRO A 45 -10.86 8.76 3.28
C PRO A 45 -10.35 7.31 3.26
N LEU A 46 -9.56 6.94 4.26
CA LEU A 46 -9.19 5.54 4.48
C LEU A 46 -10.45 4.68 4.73
N PRO A 47 -10.41 3.38 4.38
CA PRO A 47 -11.49 2.45 4.69
C PRO A 47 -11.79 2.44 6.20
N GLN A 48 -13.08 2.39 6.56
CA GLN A 48 -13.54 2.34 7.95
C GLN A 48 -14.57 1.23 8.14
N GLY A 49 -14.81 0.85 9.40
CA GLY A 49 -15.80 -0.16 9.78
C GLY A 49 -15.61 -1.48 9.02
N ARG A 50 -16.69 -1.99 8.42
CA ARG A 50 -16.70 -3.28 7.71
C ARG A 50 -15.73 -3.32 6.51
N ALA A 51 -15.44 -2.19 5.88
CA ALA A 51 -14.50 -2.15 4.76
C ALA A 51 -13.05 -2.33 5.24
N ALA A 52 -12.69 -1.67 6.36
CA ALA A 52 -11.39 -1.85 7.00
C ALA A 52 -11.19 -3.28 7.51
N SER A 53 -12.22 -3.90 8.09
CA SER A 53 -12.15 -5.28 8.61
C SER A 53 -11.95 -6.36 7.55
N ARG A 54 -12.13 -6.02 6.26
CA ARG A 54 -11.88 -6.94 5.14
C ARG A 54 -10.48 -6.81 4.57
N LEU A 55 -9.74 -5.77 4.95
CA LEU A 55 -8.37 -5.60 4.54
C LEU A 55 -7.45 -6.36 5.50
N PRO A 56 -6.45 -7.09 4.97
CA PRO A 56 -5.31 -7.54 5.75
C PRO A 56 -4.68 -6.38 6.54
N GLU A 57 -4.28 -6.65 7.79
CA GLU A 57 -3.77 -5.62 8.72
C GLU A 57 -2.50 -4.92 8.23
N ASP A 58 -1.65 -5.65 7.51
CA ASP A 58 -0.44 -5.19 6.84
C ASP A 58 -0.77 -4.19 5.73
N ILE A 59 -1.78 -4.47 4.90
CA ILE A 59 -2.29 -3.50 3.91
C ILE A 59 -2.81 -2.24 4.62
N LEU A 60 -3.61 -2.41 5.67
CA LEU A 60 -4.15 -1.26 6.39
C LEU A 60 -3.04 -0.42 7.05
N GLY A 61 -1.98 -1.08 7.53
CA GLY A 61 -0.78 -0.44 8.08
C GLY A 61 -0.08 0.45 7.06
N VAL A 62 0.27 -0.09 5.88
CA VAL A 62 0.95 0.70 4.85
C VAL A 62 0.07 1.82 4.28
N LEU A 63 -1.25 1.61 4.18
CA LEU A 63 -2.19 2.66 3.77
C LEU A 63 -2.28 3.81 4.78
N ARG A 64 -2.26 3.51 6.08
CA ARG A 64 -2.25 4.53 7.13
C ARG A 64 -0.96 5.31 7.11
N TYR A 65 0.17 4.62 7.03
CA TYR A 65 1.49 5.23 6.93
C TYR A 65 1.59 6.18 5.72
N ALA A 66 1.17 5.72 4.54
CA ALA A 66 1.14 6.55 3.35
C ALA A 66 0.21 7.78 3.48
N ARG A 67 -0.91 7.67 4.20
CA ARG A 67 -1.77 8.85 4.46
C ARG A 67 -1.15 9.83 5.44
N ASP A 68 -0.46 9.35 6.46
CA ASP A 68 0.24 10.21 7.42
C ASP A 68 1.38 11.00 6.75
N LEU A 69 1.94 10.46 5.65
CA LEU A 69 2.91 11.13 4.77
C LEU A 69 2.28 11.94 3.62
N ASP A 70 0.94 12.06 3.56
CA ASP A 70 0.22 12.72 2.47
C ASP A 70 0.54 12.18 1.06
N CYS A 71 0.76 10.86 0.96
CA CYS A 71 0.92 10.15 -0.30
C CYS A 71 -0.43 9.79 -0.92
N ASP A 72 -0.51 9.88 -2.24
CA ASP A 72 -1.69 9.47 -3.03
C ASP A 72 -1.53 8.03 -3.56
N TYR A 73 -0.29 7.51 -3.61
CA TYR A 73 0.04 6.17 -4.08
C TYR A 73 1.13 5.52 -3.24
N ILE A 74 1.11 4.19 -3.24
CA ILE A 74 2.20 3.32 -2.77
C ILE A 74 2.64 2.47 -3.96
N LEU A 75 3.93 2.42 -4.26
CA LEU A 75 4.51 1.40 -5.14
C LEU A 75 5.17 0.34 -4.25
N ILE A 76 4.65 -0.87 -4.31
CA ILE A 76 5.28 -2.03 -3.69
C ILE A 76 6.32 -2.56 -4.69
N ASP A 77 7.58 -2.23 -4.44
CA ASP A 77 8.72 -2.53 -5.33
C ASP A 77 9.67 -3.51 -4.61
N THR A 78 10.06 -4.56 -5.33
CA THR A 78 10.97 -5.59 -4.79
C THR A 78 12.35 -5.02 -4.47
N ASP A 79 12.77 -3.98 -5.20
CA ASP A 79 14.06 -3.32 -5.05
C ASP A 79 14.01 -2.12 -4.10
N ALA A 80 12.83 -1.76 -3.58
CA ALA A 80 12.71 -0.66 -2.60
C ALA A 80 13.32 -1.05 -1.25
N ASP A 81 13.90 -0.04 -0.60
CA ASP A 81 14.43 -0.15 0.74
C ASP A 81 13.33 -0.46 1.76
N VAL A 82 13.75 -1.09 2.85
CA VAL A 82 12.89 -1.29 4.02
C VAL A 82 12.81 0.01 4.81
N ASP A 83 11.59 0.38 5.20
CA ASP A 83 11.33 1.51 6.08
C ASP A 83 11.26 1.04 7.55
N ASP A 84 12.18 1.53 8.38
CA ASP A 84 12.28 1.15 9.79
C ASP A 84 11.05 1.56 10.63
N ASP A 85 10.23 2.50 10.14
CA ASP A 85 9.01 2.95 10.82
C ASP A 85 7.80 2.04 10.55
N LEU A 86 7.93 1.06 9.65
CA LEU A 86 6.90 0.08 9.33
C LEU A 86 7.25 -1.33 9.83
N PRO A 87 6.24 -2.12 10.27
CA PRO A 87 6.47 -3.50 10.63
C PRO A 87 6.93 -4.33 9.41
N LEU A 88 7.72 -5.36 9.70
CA LEU A 88 8.12 -6.38 8.73
C LEU A 88 7.33 -7.66 8.94
N TRP A 89 7.16 -8.39 7.86
CA TRP A 89 6.53 -9.71 7.85
C TRP A 89 7.50 -10.74 7.29
N ASP A 90 7.57 -11.90 7.95
CA ASP A 90 8.37 -13.06 7.54
C ASP A 90 7.61 -13.97 6.55
#